data_AF-A0A961F7W9-F1
#
_entry.id   AF-A0A961F7W9-F1
#
_cell.length_a   1.000
_cell.length_b   1.000
_cell.length_c   1.000
_cell.angle_alpha   90.00
_cell.angle_beta   90.00
_cell.angle_gamma   90.00
#
_symmetry.space_group_name_H-M   'P 1'
#
loop_
_entity.id
_entity.type
_entity.pdbx_description
1 polymer ?
#
loop_
_entity_poly.entity_id
_entity_poly.type
_entity_poly.pdbx_seq_one_letter_code
_entity_poly.pdbx_strand_id
1 'polypeptide(L)' 'LGDKASARRVAIEAGVPVIPATGVLGDDMDAIRAEAEEIGYPLMLKASWGGGGRGMRPIRGPEELEEKVLEGRREAEA' A
#
# COMPACT_ATOMS: atom_id res chain seq x y z
N LEU A 1 -3.99 -5.54 16.76
CA LEU A 1 -4.47 -4.23 16.24
C LEU A 1 -4.42 -4.33 14.72
N GLY A 2 -5.57 -4.25 14.06
CA GLY A 2 -5.87 -4.95 12.80
C GLY A 2 -5.06 -4.55 11.57
N ASP A 3 -4.69 -5.57 10.79
CA ASP A 3 -4.13 -5.42 9.45
C ASP A 3 -5.10 -4.63 8.54
N LYS A 4 -4.58 -3.58 7.89
CA LYS A 4 -5.38 -2.68 7.04
C LYS A 4 -5.93 -3.40 5.81
N ALA A 5 -5.20 -4.38 5.28
CA ALA A 5 -5.67 -5.18 4.15
C ALA A 5 -6.87 -6.05 4.57
N SER A 6 -6.79 -6.67 5.75
CA SER A 6 -7.89 -7.43 6.34
C SER A 6 -9.12 -6.56 6.63
N ALA A 7 -8.94 -5.34 7.16
CA ALA A 7 -10.05 -4.41 7.37
C ALA A 7 -10.75 -4.02 6.05
N ARG A 8 -9.98 -3.84 4.97
CA ARG A 8 -10.55 -3.55 3.64
C ARG A 8 -11.32 -4.74 3.08
N ARG A 9 -10.82 -5.97 3.24
CA ARG A 9 -11.56 -7.18 2.81
C ARG A 9 -12.92 -7.27 3.49
N VAL A 10 -12.97 -7.08 4.81
CA VAL A 10 -14.23 -7.08 5.57
C VAL A 10 -15.17 -5.97 5.10
N ALA A 11 -14.67 -4.77 4.79
CA ALA A 11 -15.48 -3.69 4.25
C ALA A 11 -16.09 -4.03 2.88
N ILE A 12 -15.31 -4.66 1.99
CA ILE A 12 -15.80 -5.13 0.68
C ILE A 12 -16.87 -6.20 0.86
N GLU A 13 -16.63 -7.19 1.74
CA GLU A 13 -17.60 -8.25 2.05
C GLU A 13 -18.90 -7.69 2.65
N ALA A 14 -18.80 -6.61 3.43
CA ALA A 14 -19.94 -5.90 4.00
C ALA A 14 -20.65 -4.96 3.00
N GLY A 15 -20.21 -4.88 1.75
CA GLY A 15 -20.79 -4.00 0.73
C GLY A 15 -20.49 -2.51 0.94
N VAL A 16 -19.50 -2.18 1.78
CA VAL A 16 -19.07 -0.81 2.01
C VAL A 16 -18.18 -0.37 0.83
N PRO A 17 -18.45 0.80 0.21
CA PRO A 17 -17.58 1.32 -0.84
C PRO A 17 -16.18 1.57 -0.29
N VAL A 18 -15.17 0.99 -0.95
CA VAL A 18 -13.75 1.18 -0.61
C VAL A 18 -13.00 1.82 -1.77
N ILE A 19 -11.94 2.56 -1.45
CA ILE A 19 -11.02 3.08 -2.45
C ILE A 19 -10.23 1.91 -3.07
N PRO A 20 -10.08 1.85 -4.40
CA PRO A 20 -9.22 0.86 -5.06
C PRO A 20 -7.82 0.87 -4.46
N ALA A 21 -7.33 -0.30 -4.07
CA ALA A 21 -6.03 -0.46 -3.43
C ALA A 21 -5.51 -1.87 -3.65
N THR A 22 -4.19 -1.99 -3.78
CA THR A 22 -3.50 -3.28 -3.90
C THR A 22 -3.66 -4.14 -2.65
N GLY A 23 -3.35 -5.42 -2.78
CA GLY A 23 -3.19 -6.33 -1.63
C GLY A 23 -2.02 -5.94 -0.72
N VAL A 24 -1.58 -6.87 0.12
CA VAL A 24 -0.29 -6.72 0.78
C VAL A 24 0.77 -6.87 -0.30
N LEU A 25 1.64 -5.88 -0.46
CA LEU A 25 2.73 -5.92 -1.44
C LEU A 25 3.66 -7.10 -1.12
N GLY A 26 3.98 -7.90 -2.14
CA GLY A 26 5.01 -8.94 -2.06
C GLY A 26 6.43 -8.35 -2.12
N ASP A 27 7.41 -9.20 -2.42
CA ASP A 27 8.82 -8.79 -2.55
C ASP A 27 9.21 -8.38 -3.98
N ASP A 28 8.46 -8.83 -4.98
CA ASP A 28 8.70 -8.59 -6.40
C ASP A 28 8.31 -7.17 -6.82
N MET A 29 9.29 -6.36 -7.21
CA MET A 29 9.07 -4.98 -7.64
C MET A 29 8.35 -4.87 -8.99
N ASP A 30 8.49 -5.84 -9.90
CA ASP A 30 7.82 -5.79 -11.20
C ASP A 30 6.31 -6.03 -11.03
N ALA A 31 5.93 -6.97 -10.16
CA ALA A 31 4.54 -7.17 -9.77
C ALA A 31 3.94 -5.91 -9.12
N ILE A 32 4.69 -5.27 -8.22
CA ILE A 32 4.25 -4.02 -7.55
C ILE A 32 4.06 -2.89 -8.56
N ARG A 33 4.93 -2.78 -9.58
CA ARG A 33 4.79 -1.80 -10.66
C ARG A 33 3.52 -2.03 -11.47
N ALA A 34 3.25 -3.27 -11.86
CA ALA A 34 2.03 -3.63 -12.59
C ALA A 34 0.76 -3.29 -11.79
N GLU A 35 0.72 -3.64 -10.51
CA GLU A 35 -0.42 -3.30 -9.63
C GLU A 35 -0.59 -1.79 -9.44
N ALA A 36 0.53 -1.04 -9.35
CA ALA A 36 0.50 0.42 -9.22
C ALA A 36 -0.02 1.10 -10.50
N GLU A 37 0.36 0.59 -11.67
CA GLU A 37 -0.15 1.07 -12.96
C GLU A 37 -1.63 0.77 -13.15
N GLU A 38 -2.11 -0.39 -12.69
CA GLU A 38 -3.53 -0.76 -12.76
C GLU A 38 -4.42 0.18 -11.92
N ILE A 39 -3.95 0.62 -10.75
CA ILE A 39 -4.68 1.57 -9.90
C ILE A 39 -4.54 3.00 -10.41
N GLY A 40 -3.37 3.36 -10.90
CA GLY A 40 -3.04 4.69 -11.40
C GLY A 40 -2.55 5.67 -10.34
N TYR A 41 -1.69 6.60 -10.75
CA TYR A 41 -1.09 7.62 -9.90
C TYR A 41 -1.98 8.88 -9.77
N PRO A 42 -1.88 9.65 -8.67
CA PRO A 42 -1.00 9.45 -7.53
C PRO A 42 -1.52 8.37 -6.55
N LEU A 43 -0.57 7.63 -5.95
CA LEU A 43 -0.83 6.57 -4.99
C LEU A 43 -0.42 7.00 -3.56
N MET A 44 -0.93 6.27 -2.57
CA MET A 44 -0.53 6.41 -1.18
C MET A 44 -0.06 5.05 -0.66
N LEU A 45 1.24 4.89 -0.51
CA LEU A 45 1.82 3.72 0.13
C LEU A 45 1.54 3.76 1.63
N LYS A 46 1.07 2.65 2.18
CA LYS A 46 0.83 2.48 3.61
C LYS A 46 1.49 1.22 4.13
N ALA A 47 2.26 1.33 5.21
CA ALA A 47 2.75 0.17 5.94
C ALA A 47 1.56 -0.68 6.45
N SER A 48 1.64 -2.00 6.24
CA SER A 48 0.65 -2.98 6.67
C SER A 48 0.57 -3.04 8.20
N TRP A 49 1.73 -2.94 8.87
CA TRP A 49 1.88 -2.92 10.33
C TRP A 49 2.48 -1.58 10.77
N GLY A 50 1.77 -0.83 11.60
CA GLY A 50 2.19 0.51 12.05
C GLY A 50 1.01 1.36 12.50
N GLY A 51 1.12 1.93 13.72
CA GLY A 51 0.13 2.81 14.34
C GLY A 51 0.73 4.19 14.64
N GLY A 52 -0.10 5.25 14.60
CA GLY A 52 0.31 6.62 14.92
C GLY A 52 0.71 7.49 13.72
N GLY A 53 0.27 7.16 12.50
CA GLY A 53 0.51 7.98 11.30
C GLY A 53 1.89 7.81 10.63
N ARG A 54 2.75 6.98 11.21
CA ARG A 54 4.04 6.56 10.65
C ARG A 54 3.84 5.51 9.55
N GLY A 55 4.64 5.56 8.48
CA GLY A 55 4.52 4.64 7.34
C GLY A 55 3.50 4.99 6.26
N MET A 56 3.12 6.25 6.07
CA MET A 56 2.33 6.71 4.91
C MET A 56 3.18 7.57 3.98
N ARG A 57 3.22 7.24 2.69
CA ARG A 57 4.04 7.95 1.70
C ARG A 57 3.25 8.21 0.42
N PRO A 58 3.11 9.48 -0.03
CA PRO A 58 2.57 9.74 -1.36
C PRO A 58 3.58 9.30 -2.42
N ILE A 59 3.08 8.73 -3.50
CA ILE A 59 3.85 8.34 -4.69
C ILE A 59 3.19 9.02 -5.87
N ARG A 60 3.87 9.98 -6.48
CA ARG A 60 3.30 10.82 -7.55
C ARG A 60 3.43 10.21 -8.93
N GLY A 61 4.39 9.31 -9.11
CA GLY A 61 4.68 8.70 -10.40
C GLY A 61 5.47 7.39 -10.24
N PRO A 62 5.61 6.63 -11.34
CA PRO A 62 6.32 5.35 -11.37
C PRO A 62 7.79 5.46 -10.95
N GLU A 63 8.42 6.61 -11.19
CA GLU A 63 9.80 6.89 -10.80
C GLU A 63 10.01 6.91 -9.28
N GLU A 64 8.99 7.27 -8.50
CA GLU A 64 9.06 7.31 -7.04
C GLU A 64 8.72 5.96 -6.40
N LEU A 65 8.11 5.03 -7.16
CA LEU A 65 7.49 3.83 -6.60
C LEU A 65 8.49 2.95 -5.83
N GLU A 66 9.59 2.58 -6.47
CA GLU A 66 10.57 1.67 -5.91
C GLU A 66 11.26 2.25 -4.67
N GLU A 67 11.69 3.51 -4.75
CA GLU A 67 12.32 4.20 -3.64
C GLU A 67 11.38 4.22 -2.42
N LYS A 68 10.12 4.60 -2.62
CA LYS A 68 9.13 4.73 -1.54
C LYS A 68 8.75 3.38 -0.95
N VAL A 69 8.65 2.32 -1.76
CA VAL A 69 8.41 0.95 -1.29
C VAL A 69 9.55 0.47 -0.40
N LEU A 70 10.80 0.61 -0.85
CA LEU A 70 11.98 0.21 -0.07
C LEU A 70 12.11 1.02 1.23
N GLU A 71 11.82 2.32 1.18
CA GLU A 71 11.77 3.19 2.36
C GLU A 71 10.69 2.73 3.35
N GLY A 72 9.50 2.35 2.85
CA GLY A 72 8.40 1.86 3.66
C GLY A 72 8.69 0.52 4.34
N ARG A 73 9.39 -0.39 3.66
CA ARG A 73 9.83 -1.66 4.25
C ARG A 73 10.79 -1.45 5.41
N ARG A 74 11.81 -0.61 5.24
CA ARG A 74 12.79 -0.30 6.30
C ARG A 74 12.15 0.30 7.55
N GLU A 75 11.12 1.13 7.39
CA GLU A 75 10.41 1.71 8.54
C GLU A 75 9.52 0.69 9.27
N ALA A 76 9.00 -0.31 8.56
CA ALA A 76 8.16 -1.36 9.15
C ALA A 76 8.97 -2.42 9.93
N GLU A 77 10.27 -2.55 9.64
CA GLU A 77 11.19 -3.46 10.34
C GLU A 77 11.75 -2.88 11.66
N ALA A 78 11.54 -1.59 11.92
CA ALA A 78 12.05 -0.85 13.09
C ALA A 78 11.02 -0.75 14.22
#